data_AF-A0A1I6TIZ9-F1
#
_entry.id   AF-A0A1I6TIZ9-F1
#
_cell.length_a   1.000
_cell.length_b   1.000
_cell.length_c   1.000
_cell.angle_alpha   90.00
_cell.angle_beta   90.00
_cell.angle_gamma   90.00
#
_symmetry.space_group_name_H-M   'P 1'
#
loop_
_entity.id
_entity.type
_entity.pdbx_description
1 polymer ?
#
loop_
_entity_poly.entity_id
_entity_poly.type
_entity_poly.pdbx_seq_one_letter_code
_entity_poly.pdbx_strand_id
1 'polypeptide(L)'
;MKIIEIGYFYNYSNPIGDRWEIRQITEDRLASIQKLAAEGKNYKGLQIIKDYGEQDTTWLETWEKIGSRNRYIRAARDPFFDKRMLTECKTLDYLIQMLEHGNFCVGQGFYYKDLCFINCVGGGDEWRAIRRDKAFETISCGAIIRRYGREYFKRKVTTYLSAPDELGNMEFLESNISNQLFSMGEFVEEQVT
;
A
#
# COMPACT_ATOMS: atom_id res chain seq x y z
N MET A 1 5.92 17.59 -4.16
CA MET A 1 5.46 17.56 -2.76
C MET A 1 6.31 16.55 -2.04
N LYS A 2 6.94 16.88 -0.92
CA LYS A 2 7.86 15.94 -0.27
C LYS A 2 7.12 14.90 0.57
N ILE A 3 7.74 13.72 0.68
CA ILE A 3 7.36 12.63 1.56
C ILE A 3 8.33 12.62 2.75
N ILE A 4 7.77 12.62 3.95
CA ILE A 4 8.51 12.55 5.20
C ILE A 4 7.96 11.42 6.06
N GLU A 5 8.83 10.82 6.87
CA GLU A 5 8.45 9.91 7.93
C GLU A 5 8.31 10.66 9.23
N ILE A 6 7.18 10.46 9.89
CA ILE A 6 6.87 11.05 11.18
C ILE A 6 6.55 9.96 12.20
N GLY A 7 6.90 10.24 13.45
CA GLY A 7 6.48 9.47 14.62
C GLY A 7 5.59 10.32 15.51
N TYR A 8 4.52 9.74 16.04
CA TYR A 8 3.64 10.40 16.99
C TYR A 8 2.85 9.40 17.83
N PHE A 9 2.42 9.83 19.01
CA PHE A 9 1.40 9.11 19.76
C PHE A 9 0.02 9.49 19.26
N TYR A 10 -0.76 8.50 18.84
CA TYR A 10 -2.15 8.65 18.48
C TYR A 10 -3.05 8.19 19.63
N ASN A 11 -3.96 9.04 20.07
CA ASN A 11 -5.01 8.68 21.02
C ASN A 11 -6.15 8.02 20.25
N TYR A 12 -6.25 6.70 20.35
CA TYR A 12 -7.44 5.98 19.91
C TYR A 12 -8.50 6.10 21.00
N SER A 13 -9.74 6.42 20.60
CA SER A 13 -10.87 6.37 21.51
C SER A 13 -10.91 4.99 22.19
N ASN A 14 -10.97 5.00 23.53
CA ASN A 14 -11.01 3.87 24.50
C ASN A 14 -11.40 2.49 23.90
N PRO A 15 -10.69 1.37 24.18
CA PRO A 15 -9.83 1.10 25.36
C PRO A 15 -8.31 1.04 25.11
N ILE A 16 -7.82 1.36 23.91
CA ILE A 16 -6.43 1.04 23.52
C ILE A 16 -5.41 2.08 24.04
N GLY A 17 -5.85 3.31 24.30
CA GLY A 17 -4.97 4.39 24.79
C GLY A 17 -4.07 4.99 23.71
N ASP A 18 -3.02 5.70 24.15
CA ASP A 18 -2.05 6.32 23.26
C ASP A 18 -1.13 5.25 22.65
N ARG A 19 -1.04 5.18 21.32
CA ARG A 19 -0.14 4.26 20.61
C ARG A 19 0.88 5.04 19.79
N TRP A 20 2.14 4.64 19.87
CA TRP A 20 3.16 5.16 18.97
C TRP A 20 2.92 4.65 17.54
N GLU A 21 2.77 5.58 16.60
CA GLU A 21 2.56 5.33 15.18
C GLU A 21 3.70 5.95 14.38
N ILE A 22 4.13 5.25 13.33
CA ILE A 22 5.08 5.76 12.33
C ILE A 22 4.33 5.82 11.00
N ARG A 23 4.39 6.97 10.34
CA ARG A 23 3.75 7.18 9.03
C ARG A 23 4.66 7.93 8.07
N GLN A 24 4.68 7.49 6.82
CA GLN A 24 5.17 8.25 5.69
C GLN A 24 4.00 9.05 5.13
N ILE A 25 4.13 10.38 5.15
CA ILE A 25 3.09 11.33 4.76
C ILE A 25 3.68 12.46 3.94
N THR A 26 2.81 13.27 3.35
CA THR A 26 3.19 14.48 2.64
C THR A 26 3.39 15.66 3.60
N GLU A 27 4.17 16.66 3.20
CA GLU A 27 4.33 17.91 3.97
C GLU A 27 2.99 18.62 4.24
N ASP A 28 2.07 18.66 3.28
CA ASP A 28 0.75 19.25 3.47
C ASP A 28 -0.07 18.50 4.55
N ARG A 29 0.09 17.17 4.59
CA ARG A 29 -0.54 16.34 5.62
C ARG A 29 0.11 16.57 6.99
N LEU A 30 1.43 16.80 7.04
CA LEU A 30 2.11 17.18 8.28
C LEU A 30 1.53 18.48 8.84
N ALA A 31 1.36 19.51 8.01
CA ALA A 31 0.78 20.78 8.45
C ALA A 31 -0.63 20.59 9.05
N SER A 32 -1.43 19.70 8.44
CA SER A 32 -2.75 19.34 8.97
C SER A 32 -2.67 18.64 10.33
N ILE A 33 -1.72 17.71 10.51
CA ILE A 33 -1.52 17.00 11.78
C ILE A 33 -1.00 17.94 12.86
N GLN A 34 -0.06 18.84 12.53
CA GLN A 34 0.45 19.87 13.45
C GLN A 34 -0.67 20.76 13.97
N LYS A 35 -1.58 21.18 13.07
CA LYS A 35 -2.78 21.95 13.46
C LYS A 35 -3.67 21.16 14.42
N LEU A 36 -3.97 19.89 14.12
CA LEU A 36 -4.78 19.05 15.01
C LEU A 36 -4.12 18.82 16.37
N ALA A 37 -2.81 18.61 16.40
CA ALA A 37 -2.04 18.47 17.64
C ALA A 37 -2.08 19.76 18.48
N ALA A 38 -1.94 20.93 17.85
CA ALA A 38 -2.05 22.22 18.53
C ALA A 38 -3.46 22.49 19.09
N GLU A 39 -4.50 21.95 18.45
CA GLU A 39 -5.88 21.94 18.95
C GLU A 39 -6.12 20.90 20.06
N GLY A 40 -5.08 20.18 20.51
CA GLY A 40 -5.18 19.14 21.54
C GLY A 40 -5.88 17.87 21.08
N LYS A 41 -6.07 17.69 19.76
CA LYS A 41 -6.77 16.54 19.18
C LYS A 41 -5.78 15.42 18.90
N ASN A 42 -6.07 14.22 19.41
CA ASN A 42 -5.57 12.87 19.07
C ASN A 42 -4.07 12.65 18.80
N TYR A 43 -3.22 13.66 18.68
CA TYR A 43 -1.84 13.58 18.24
C TYR A 43 -0.95 14.22 19.30
N LYS A 44 0.06 13.50 19.79
CA LYS A 44 1.03 13.97 20.78
C LYS A 44 2.45 13.56 20.40
N GLY A 45 3.44 14.32 20.84
CA GLY A 45 4.86 13.96 20.68
C GLY A 45 5.29 13.80 19.22
N LEU A 46 4.74 14.62 18.32
CA LEU A 46 5.04 14.58 16.89
C LEU A 46 6.52 14.88 16.63
N GLN A 47 7.17 13.99 15.89
CA GLN A 47 8.58 14.08 15.50
C GLN A 47 8.73 13.77 14.02
N ILE A 48 9.57 14.52 13.33
CA ILE A 48 10.04 14.17 11.98
C ILE A 48 11.21 13.20 12.16
N ILE A 49 11.07 12.00 11.63
CA ILE A 49 12.07 10.92 11.72
C ILE A 49 13.02 10.98 10.53
N LYS A 50 12.46 11.16 9.31
CA LYS A 50 13.25 11.09 8.07
C LYS A 50 12.61 11.89 6.94
N ASP A 51 13.43 12.54 6.13
CA ASP A 51 13.01 13.12 4.84
C ASP A 51 13.34 12.13 3.70
N TYR A 52 12.36 11.77 2.89
CA TYR A 52 12.51 10.88 1.74
C TYR A 52 12.53 11.62 0.39
N GLY A 53 12.43 12.95 0.39
CA GLY A 53 12.44 13.78 -0.80
C GLY A 53 11.09 13.83 -1.52
N GLU A 54 11.12 14.22 -2.79
CA GLU A 54 9.92 14.47 -3.58
C GLU A 54 9.09 13.21 -3.82
N GLN A 55 7.77 13.40 -3.86
CA GLN A 55 6.80 12.39 -4.24
C GLN A 55 6.93 12.05 -5.72
N ASP A 56 6.93 10.76 -6.06
CA ASP A 56 6.79 10.33 -7.46
C ASP A 56 5.32 10.49 -7.90
N THR A 57 5.08 11.40 -8.83
CA THR A 57 3.74 11.72 -9.32
C THR A 57 3.44 11.13 -10.70
N THR A 58 4.38 10.38 -11.28
CA THR A 58 4.38 9.96 -12.69
C THR A 58 3.08 9.29 -13.13
N TRP A 59 2.51 8.42 -12.28
CA TRP A 59 1.37 7.58 -12.64
C TRP A 59 0.04 7.98 -11.98
N LEU A 60 0.03 9.05 -11.17
CA LEU A 60 -1.13 9.40 -10.34
C LEU A 60 -2.41 9.64 -11.16
N GLU A 61 -2.32 10.35 -12.28
CA GLU A 61 -3.48 10.62 -13.14
C GLU A 61 -3.98 9.36 -13.85
N THR A 62 -3.06 8.49 -14.25
CA THR A 62 -3.39 7.20 -14.85
C THR A 62 -4.11 6.31 -13.85
N TRP A 63 -3.63 6.22 -12.61
CA TRP A 63 -4.26 5.42 -11.56
C TRP A 63 -5.60 5.99 -11.12
N GLU A 64 -5.74 7.30 -11.03
CA GLU A 64 -7.03 7.97 -10.81
C GLU A 64 -8.04 7.62 -11.91
N LYS A 65 -7.62 7.70 -13.18
CA LYS A 65 -8.47 7.34 -14.32
C LYS A 65 -8.89 5.86 -14.29
N ILE A 66 -7.97 4.95 -13.98
CA ILE A 66 -8.25 3.52 -13.89
C ILE A 66 -9.15 3.23 -12.69
N GLY A 67 -8.84 3.77 -11.51
CA GLY A 67 -9.63 3.61 -10.29
C GLY A 67 -11.05 4.12 -10.46
N SER A 68 -11.24 5.27 -11.10
CA SER A 68 -12.55 5.88 -11.36
C SER A 68 -13.45 5.05 -12.29
N ARG A 69 -12.90 4.09 -13.04
CA ARG A 69 -13.69 3.15 -13.86
C ARG A 69 -14.25 1.99 -13.03
N ASN A 70 -13.66 1.69 -11.86
CA ASN A 70 -14.16 0.68 -10.96
C ASN A 70 -15.42 1.20 -10.25
N ARG A 71 -16.51 0.41 -10.30
CA ARG A 71 -17.82 0.81 -9.76
C ARG A 71 -17.80 1.15 -8.27
N TYR A 72 -16.97 0.47 -7.49
CA TYR A 72 -16.90 0.65 -6.05
C TYR A 72 -16.09 1.89 -5.69
N ILE A 73 -14.91 2.05 -6.31
CA ILE A 73 -14.05 3.23 -6.12
C ILE A 73 -14.78 4.51 -6.56
N ARG A 74 -15.45 4.50 -7.72
CA ARG A 74 -16.25 5.63 -8.20
C ARG A 74 -17.40 6.01 -7.27
N ALA A 75 -17.90 5.08 -6.47
CA ALA A 75 -19.00 5.30 -5.53
C ALA A 75 -18.53 5.79 -4.15
N ALA A 76 -17.21 5.93 -3.91
CA ALA A 76 -16.68 6.46 -2.67
C ALA A 76 -17.19 7.90 -2.41
N ARG A 77 -17.58 8.17 -1.17
CA ARG A 77 -18.13 9.48 -0.75
C ARG A 77 -17.46 10.10 0.47
N ASP A 78 -16.72 9.31 1.23
CA ASP A 78 -16.07 9.75 2.46
C ASP A 78 -14.63 9.23 2.52
N PRO A 79 -13.70 9.91 1.82
CA PRO A 79 -13.91 11.03 0.89
C PRO A 79 -14.24 10.56 -0.55
N PHE A 80 -14.48 11.51 -1.47
CA PHE A 80 -14.54 11.21 -2.90
C PHE A 80 -13.18 10.78 -3.42
N PHE A 81 -13.17 9.83 -4.35
CA PHE A 81 -11.94 9.33 -4.95
C PHE A 81 -11.32 10.35 -5.91
N ASP A 82 -10.06 10.69 -5.64
CA ASP A 82 -9.16 11.40 -6.56
C ASP A 82 -7.69 11.04 -6.25
N LYS A 83 -6.76 11.50 -7.08
CA LYS A 83 -5.32 11.17 -6.95
C LYS A 83 -4.70 11.56 -5.60
N ARG A 84 -5.28 12.49 -4.84
CA ARG A 84 -4.79 12.89 -3.50
C ARG A 84 -5.04 11.82 -2.45
N MET A 85 -5.88 10.83 -2.75
CA MET A 85 -6.08 9.64 -1.92
C MET A 85 -4.96 8.59 -2.07
N LEU A 86 -4.03 8.79 -3.00
CA LEU A 86 -2.92 7.88 -3.28
C LEU A 86 -1.65 8.35 -2.55
N THR A 87 -1.16 7.54 -1.62
CA THR A 87 0.03 7.84 -0.81
C THR A 87 1.23 7.05 -1.28
N GLU A 88 2.37 7.72 -1.50
CA GLU A 88 3.62 7.02 -1.80
C GLU A 88 4.15 6.34 -0.56
N CYS A 89 4.52 5.08 -0.70
CA CYS A 89 5.37 4.36 0.22
C CYS A 89 6.78 4.38 -0.34
N LYS A 90 7.76 4.87 0.43
CA LYS A 90 9.17 4.96 0.03
C LYS A 90 9.93 3.65 0.23
N THR A 91 9.38 2.73 1.02
CA THR A 91 9.93 1.39 1.23
C THR A 91 8.87 0.32 0.98
N LEU A 92 9.30 -0.84 0.51
CA LEU A 92 8.42 -1.99 0.32
C LEU A 92 7.84 -2.46 1.66
N ASP A 93 8.64 -2.45 2.74
CA ASP A 93 8.16 -2.81 4.08
C ASP A 93 7.04 -1.89 4.56
N TYR A 94 7.13 -0.58 4.31
CA TYR A 94 6.07 0.36 4.68
C TYR A 94 4.80 0.14 3.85
N LEU A 95 4.93 -0.13 2.54
CA LEU A 95 3.77 -0.52 1.73
C LEU A 95 3.06 -1.74 2.32
N ILE A 96 3.81 -2.78 2.67
CA ILE A 96 3.24 -4.01 3.23
C ILE A 96 2.62 -3.77 4.59
N GLN A 97 3.25 -2.97 5.44
CA GLN A 97 2.68 -2.56 6.73
C GLN A 97 1.33 -1.86 6.53
N MET A 98 1.21 -0.97 5.55
CA MET A 98 -0.05 -0.30 5.25
C MET A 98 -1.10 -1.30 4.74
N LEU A 99 -0.76 -2.16 3.78
CA LEU A 99 -1.68 -3.16 3.24
C LEU A 99 -2.11 -4.23 4.25
N GLU A 100 -1.29 -4.52 5.26
CA GLU A 100 -1.62 -5.44 6.36
C GLU A 100 -2.54 -4.80 7.40
N HIS A 101 -2.36 -3.51 7.70
CA HIS A 101 -3.11 -2.82 8.75
C HIS A 101 -4.62 -2.81 8.46
N GLY A 102 -5.01 -2.59 7.21
CA GLY A 102 -6.41 -2.44 6.82
C GLY A 102 -7.08 -1.21 7.46
N ASN A 103 -8.40 -1.26 7.61
CA ASN A 103 -9.25 -0.18 8.11
C ASN A 103 -9.17 1.12 7.28
N PHE A 104 -9.10 0.97 5.95
CA PHE A 104 -9.09 2.10 5.02
C PHE A 104 -10.45 2.32 4.36
N CYS A 105 -10.69 3.58 3.98
CA CYS A 105 -11.87 3.93 3.19
C CYS A 105 -11.72 3.44 1.75
N VAL A 106 -12.86 3.25 1.06
CA VAL A 106 -12.88 2.90 -0.36
C VAL A 106 -12.22 4.03 -1.16
N GLY A 107 -11.37 3.68 -2.14
CA GLY A 107 -10.62 4.63 -2.95
C GLY A 107 -9.29 5.06 -2.33
N GLN A 108 -9.04 4.82 -1.04
CA GLN A 108 -7.73 5.07 -0.46
C GLN A 108 -6.70 4.11 -1.07
N GLY A 109 -5.53 4.65 -1.41
CA GLY A 109 -4.50 3.85 -2.07
C GLY A 109 -3.09 4.13 -1.59
N PHE A 110 -2.25 3.12 -1.80
CA PHE A 110 -0.83 3.12 -1.48
C PHE A 110 -0.06 2.66 -2.70
N TYR A 111 1.08 3.27 -2.99
CA TYR A 111 1.90 2.87 -4.13
C TYR A 111 3.38 2.86 -3.79
N TYR A 112 4.11 2.00 -4.47
CA TYR A 112 5.57 1.90 -4.39
C TYR A 112 6.10 1.76 -5.81
N LYS A 113 6.97 2.69 -6.22
CA LYS A 113 7.43 2.80 -7.61
C LYS A 113 6.23 2.91 -8.57
N ASP A 114 6.20 2.09 -9.62
CA ASP A 114 5.18 2.06 -10.64
C ASP A 114 4.00 1.13 -10.33
N LEU A 115 3.85 0.67 -9.08
CA LEU A 115 2.77 -0.22 -8.64
C LEU A 115 1.90 0.42 -7.54
N CYS A 116 0.60 0.52 -7.79
CA CYS A 116 -0.42 1.09 -6.93
C CYS A 116 -1.44 0.05 -6.48
N PHE A 117 -1.92 0.19 -5.25
CA PHE A 117 -3.01 -0.57 -4.67
C PHE A 117 -4.12 0.40 -4.25
N ILE A 118 -5.32 0.23 -4.78
CA ILE A 118 -6.48 1.07 -4.43
C ILE A 118 -7.54 0.20 -3.76
N ASN A 119 -7.94 0.56 -2.55
CA ASN A 119 -8.92 -0.18 -1.78
C ASN A 119 -10.31 -0.13 -2.46
N CYS A 120 -10.91 -1.30 -2.68
CA CYS A 120 -12.20 -1.46 -3.34
C CYS A 120 -13.36 -1.70 -2.38
N VAL A 121 -13.10 -2.06 -1.12
CA VAL A 121 -14.13 -2.41 -0.13
C VAL A 121 -13.91 -1.66 1.18
N GLY A 122 -14.99 -1.40 1.92
CA GLY A 122 -14.86 -0.82 3.25
C GLY A 122 -14.00 -1.70 4.14
N GLY A 123 -13.10 -1.09 4.93
CA GLY A 123 -12.25 -1.82 5.86
C GLY A 123 -10.90 -2.28 5.31
N GLY A 124 -10.60 -2.06 4.02
CA GLY A 124 -9.23 -2.21 3.50
C GLY A 124 -8.76 -3.65 3.28
N ASP A 125 -9.67 -4.59 3.01
CA ASP A 125 -9.27 -6.00 2.80
C ASP A 125 -9.06 -6.33 1.31
N GLU A 126 -9.80 -5.70 0.37
CA GLU A 126 -9.70 -5.95 -1.08
C GLU A 126 -9.08 -4.79 -1.84
N TRP A 127 -7.97 -5.06 -2.54
CA TRP A 127 -7.18 -4.04 -3.21
C TRP A 127 -7.14 -4.27 -4.72
N ARG A 128 -7.40 -3.24 -5.51
CA ARG A 128 -7.10 -3.26 -6.94
C ARG A 128 -5.63 -2.94 -7.12
N ALA A 129 -4.84 -3.92 -7.55
CA ALA A 129 -3.44 -3.71 -7.93
C ALA A 129 -3.36 -3.15 -9.36
N ILE A 130 -2.54 -2.14 -9.58
CA ILE A 130 -2.36 -1.45 -10.87
C ILE A 130 -0.88 -1.15 -11.05
N ARG A 131 -0.24 -1.73 -12.06
CA ARG A 131 1.12 -1.33 -12.44
C ARG A 131 1.07 -0.47 -13.68
N ARG A 132 1.65 0.73 -13.61
CA ARG A 132 1.61 1.71 -14.70
C ARG A 132 0.17 1.95 -15.15
N ASP A 133 -0.18 1.58 -16.37
CA ASP A 133 -1.51 1.68 -16.97
C ASP A 133 -2.29 0.35 -17.00
N LYS A 134 -1.75 -0.72 -16.39
CA LYS A 134 -2.34 -2.07 -16.38
C LYS A 134 -2.90 -2.41 -15.01
N ALA A 135 -4.18 -2.74 -14.95
CA ALA A 135 -4.83 -3.16 -13.72
C ALA A 135 -4.90 -4.69 -13.65
N PHE A 136 -4.44 -5.27 -12.54
CA PHE A 136 -4.55 -6.69 -12.23
C PHE A 136 -5.91 -7.02 -11.61
N GLU A 137 -6.07 -8.29 -11.19
CA GLU A 137 -7.16 -8.71 -10.33
C GLU A 137 -7.16 -8.00 -8.97
N THR A 138 -8.29 -8.08 -8.27
CA THR A 138 -8.37 -7.66 -6.87
C THR A 138 -7.65 -8.67 -6.00
N ILE A 139 -6.95 -8.18 -4.98
CA ILE A 139 -6.13 -8.98 -4.09
C ILE A 139 -6.48 -8.69 -2.62
N SER A 140 -6.75 -9.76 -1.88
CA SER A 140 -7.02 -9.72 -0.45
C SER A 140 -5.72 -9.63 0.37
N CYS A 141 -5.07 -8.47 0.39
CA CYS A 141 -3.72 -8.30 0.95
C CYS A 141 -3.62 -8.79 2.41
N GLY A 142 -4.54 -8.34 3.28
CA GLY A 142 -4.55 -8.74 4.68
C GLY A 142 -4.72 -10.26 4.86
N ALA A 143 -5.62 -10.88 4.10
CA ALA A 143 -5.83 -12.33 4.15
C ALA A 143 -4.59 -13.12 3.68
N ILE A 144 -3.93 -12.68 2.61
CA ILE A 144 -2.70 -13.31 2.11
C ILE A 144 -1.57 -13.18 3.13
N ILE A 145 -1.37 -12.00 3.71
CA ILE A 145 -0.32 -11.77 4.71
C ILE A 145 -0.58 -12.61 5.97
N ARG A 146 -1.83 -12.66 6.46
CA ARG A 146 -2.20 -13.51 7.61
C ARG A 146 -1.98 -14.99 7.35
N ARG A 147 -2.24 -15.46 6.13
CA ARG A 147 -2.18 -16.89 5.78
C ARG A 147 -0.78 -17.38 5.40
N TYR A 148 0.00 -16.55 4.70
CA TYR A 148 1.27 -16.96 4.09
C TYR A 148 2.47 -16.12 4.56
N GLY A 149 2.25 -15.08 5.36
CA GLY A 149 3.29 -14.23 5.92
C GLY A 149 3.73 -13.09 4.99
N ARG A 150 4.40 -12.09 5.59
CA ARG A 150 4.90 -10.89 4.90
C ARG A 150 5.90 -11.22 3.79
N GLU A 151 6.78 -12.19 3.99
CA GLU A 151 7.81 -12.56 3.00
C GLU A 151 7.21 -13.18 1.73
N TYR A 152 6.15 -13.98 1.87
CA TYR A 152 5.39 -14.46 0.71
C TYR A 152 4.77 -13.28 -0.04
N PHE A 153 4.15 -12.35 0.68
CA PHE A 153 3.52 -11.19 0.07
C PHE A 153 4.55 -10.24 -0.59
N LYS A 154 5.74 -10.05 0.00
CA LYS A 154 6.86 -9.34 -0.63
C LYS A 154 7.20 -9.94 -1.99
N ARG A 155 7.34 -11.27 -2.07
CA ARG A 155 7.60 -11.95 -3.35
C ARG A 155 6.49 -11.67 -4.36
N LYS A 156 5.23 -11.74 -3.95
CA LYS A 156 4.08 -11.41 -4.83
C LYS A 156 4.11 -9.97 -5.33
N VAL A 157 4.45 -9.00 -4.48
CA VAL A 157 4.62 -7.59 -4.89
C VAL A 157 5.78 -7.44 -5.87
N THR A 158 6.91 -8.11 -5.62
CA THR A 158 8.05 -8.15 -6.56
C THR A 158 7.64 -8.77 -7.90
N THR A 159 6.81 -9.81 -7.91
CA THR A 159 6.26 -10.38 -9.15
C THR A 159 5.46 -9.34 -9.94
N TYR A 160 4.60 -8.56 -9.28
CA TYR A 160 3.89 -7.47 -9.97
C TYR A 160 4.84 -6.41 -10.52
N LEU A 161 5.86 -6.02 -9.76
CA LEU A 161 6.91 -5.08 -10.18
C LEU A 161 7.81 -5.62 -11.31
N SER A 162 7.82 -6.93 -11.55
CA SER A 162 8.59 -7.56 -12.62
C SER A 162 7.73 -8.05 -13.79
N ALA A 163 6.40 -8.00 -13.68
CA ALA A 163 5.49 -8.38 -14.75
C ALA A 163 5.83 -7.65 -16.08
N PRO A 164 5.95 -8.36 -17.21
CA PRO A 164 6.21 -7.70 -18.48
C PRO A 164 5.02 -6.81 -18.87
N ASP A 165 5.26 -5.79 -19.68
CA ASP A 165 4.23 -4.81 -20.10
C ASP A 165 3.04 -5.45 -20.84
N GLU A 166 3.24 -6.66 -21.35
CA GLU A 166 2.25 -7.46 -22.08
C GLU A 166 1.29 -8.24 -21.16
N LEU A 167 1.56 -8.34 -19.86
CA LEU A 167 0.84 -9.23 -18.96
C LEU A 167 -0.46 -8.60 -18.41
N GLY A 168 -1.51 -8.65 -19.22
CA GLY A 168 -2.88 -8.31 -18.80
C GLY A 168 -3.61 -9.43 -18.05
N ASN A 169 -3.08 -10.66 -17.99
CA ASN A 169 -3.76 -11.84 -17.45
C ASN A 169 -2.86 -12.66 -16.49
N MET A 170 -3.41 -13.02 -15.32
CA MET A 170 -2.75 -13.66 -14.18
C MET A 170 -2.26 -15.10 -14.44
N GLU A 171 -2.74 -15.75 -15.49
CA GLU A 171 -2.43 -17.16 -15.81
C GLU A 171 -0.92 -17.41 -16.00
N PHE A 172 -0.17 -16.40 -16.43
CA PHE A 172 1.29 -16.48 -16.61
C PHE A 172 2.10 -16.22 -15.32
N LEU A 173 1.52 -15.59 -14.30
CA LEU A 173 2.23 -15.34 -13.03
C LEU A 173 2.19 -16.55 -12.10
N GLU A 174 1.08 -17.30 -12.09
CA GLU A 174 0.98 -18.53 -11.30
C GLU A 174 1.92 -19.61 -11.82
N SER A 175 2.08 -19.75 -13.14
CA SER A 175 3.05 -20.66 -13.74
C SER A 175 4.50 -20.29 -13.38
N ASN A 176 4.84 -19.00 -13.39
CA ASN A 176 6.20 -18.57 -13.05
C ASN A 176 6.53 -18.71 -11.57
N ILE A 177 5.59 -18.41 -10.66
CA ILE A 177 5.78 -18.64 -9.22
C ILE A 177 5.92 -20.13 -8.92
N SER A 178 5.11 -20.98 -9.58
CA SER A 178 5.22 -22.44 -9.44
C SER A 178 6.58 -22.95 -9.91
N ASN A 179 7.05 -22.52 -11.09
CA ASN A 179 8.35 -22.89 -11.63
C ASN A 179 9.52 -22.41 -10.77
N GLN A 180 9.43 -21.20 -10.20
CA GLN A 180 10.49 -20.63 -9.38
C GLN A 180 10.55 -21.26 -7.99
N LEU A 181 9.41 -21.61 -7.39
CA LEU A 181 9.34 -22.37 -6.15
C LEU A 181 9.79 -23.83 -6.33
N PHE A 182 9.47 -24.45 -7.47
CA PHE A 182 9.92 -25.79 -7.83
C PHE A 182 11.46 -25.83 -7.97
N SER A 183 12.04 -24.88 -8.72
CA SER A 183 13.49 -24.76 -8.86
C SER A 183 14.20 -24.56 -7.51
N MET A 184 13.65 -23.73 -6.62
CA MET A 184 14.22 -23.53 -5.28
C MET A 184 14.07 -24.75 -4.36
N GLY A 185 13.11 -25.64 -4.61
CA GLY A 185 12.95 -26.91 -3.89
C GLY A 185 14.01 -27.94 -4.28
N GLU A 186 14.33 -28.05 -5.57
CA GLU A 186 15.35 -28.97 -6.09
C GLU A 186 16.77 -28.59 -5.63
N PHE A 187 17.08 -27.30 -5.51
CA PHE A 187 18.39 -26.84 -4.98
C PHE A 187 18.63 -27.18 -3.50
N VAL A 188 17.59 -27.45 -2.72
CA VAL A 188 17.72 -27.82 -1.30
C VAL A 188 17.94 -29.33 -1.14
N GLU A 189 17.46 -30.16 -2.06
CA GLU A 189 17.68 -31.61 -2.04
C GLU A 189 19.09 -32.01 -2.52
N GLU A 190 19.70 -31.27 -3.45
CA GLU A 190 21.07 -31.57 -3.94
C GLU A 190 22.21 -31.22 -2.97
N GLN A 191 21.94 -30.47 -1.88
CA GLN A 191 22.93 -30.09 -0.87
C GLN A 191 22.90 -30.97 0.39
N VAL A 192 22.02 -31.99 0.42
CA VAL A 192 21.89 -32.96 1.51
C VAL A 192 22.10 -34.38 0.94
N THR A 193 23.25 -34.60 0.31
CA THR A 193 23.76 -35.95 0.01
C THR A 193 25.26 -36.03 0.23
#